data_AF-D2SRQ6-F1
#
_entry.id   AF-D2SRQ6-F1
#
_cell.length_a   1.000
_cell.length_b   1.000
_cell.length_c   1.000
_cell.angle_alpha   90.00
_cell.angle_beta   90.00
_cell.angle_gamma   90.00
#
_symmetry.space_group_name_H-M   'P 1'
#
loop_
_entity.id
_entity.type
_entity.pdbx_description
1 polymer ?
#
loop_
_entity_poly.entity_id
_entity_poly.type
_entity_poly.pdbx_seq_one_letter_code
_entity_poly.pdbx_strand_id
1 'polypeptide(L)'
;ALMSTIHATTATQKTVDGPSNKDWRGGRGVNNNIIPSSTGAAKAVGKVIPSLNGKLTGLAFRVPTSDVSVVDLVARIEKEASYDEIKAAIKEAASSGPLKGVIEYTEDAVVSTDFVGHSASSIFDAKAGIQLNKNFVKLVSWYD
;
A
#
# COMPACT_ATOMS: atom_id res chain seq x y z
N ALA A 1 -7.85 7.36 8.94
CA ALA A 1 -7.76 6.68 7.64
C ALA A 1 -7.47 5.20 7.84
N LEU A 2 -7.91 4.37 6.90
CA LEU A 2 -7.74 2.92 6.94
C LEU A 2 -6.88 2.48 5.78
N MET A 3 -5.88 1.64 6.06
CA MET A 3 -4.98 1.09 5.05
C MET A 3 -5.14 -0.42 4.96
N SER A 4 -5.16 -0.94 3.73
CA SER A 4 -4.89 -2.34 3.45
C SER A 4 -3.63 -2.42 2.61
N THR A 5 -2.79 -3.43 2.83
CA THR A 5 -1.76 -3.81 1.85
C THR A 5 -2.11 -5.18 1.27
N ILE A 6 -2.12 -5.29 -0.05
CA ILE A 6 -2.15 -6.56 -0.75
C ILE A 6 -0.70 -6.92 -0.99
N HIS A 7 -0.24 -7.91 -0.26
CA HIS A 7 1.18 -8.15 -0.03
C HIS A 7 1.62 -9.46 -0.68
N ALA A 8 2.75 -9.41 -1.38
CA ALA A 8 3.43 -10.61 -1.87
C ALA A 8 3.78 -11.57 -0.74
N THR A 9 4.03 -12.82 -1.13
CA THR A 9 4.46 -13.88 -0.22
C THR A 9 5.80 -13.53 0.41
N THR A 10 5.97 -13.84 1.70
CA THR A 10 7.24 -13.69 2.41
C THR A 10 7.74 -15.02 2.96
N ALA A 11 9.04 -15.10 3.26
CA ALA A 11 9.70 -16.30 3.77
C ALA A 11 9.11 -16.87 5.08
N THR A 12 8.31 -16.09 5.83
CA THR A 12 7.68 -16.56 7.07
C THR A 12 6.48 -17.48 6.83
N GLN A 13 5.90 -17.45 5.62
CA GLN A 13 4.75 -18.26 5.25
C GLN A 13 5.12 -19.70 4.94
N LYS A 14 4.13 -20.55 4.72
CA LYS A 14 4.31 -22.00 4.53
C LYS A 14 3.85 -22.40 3.13
N THR A 15 4.57 -23.32 2.50
CA THR A 15 4.21 -23.88 1.19
C THR A 15 2.96 -24.75 1.27
N VAL A 16 2.80 -25.48 2.37
CA VAL A 16 1.62 -26.28 2.75
C VAL A 16 1.19 -25.92 4.18
N ASP A 17 -0.01 -26.32 4.58
CA ASP A 17 -0.51 -26.07 5.94
C ASP A 17 0.45 -26.61 7.00
N GLY A 18 0.80 -25.78 7.98
CA GLY A 18 1.74 -26.12 9.04
C GLY A 18 1.56 -25.27 10.29
N PRO A 19 2.25 -25.63 11.39
CA PRO A 19 2.10 -24.95 12.67
C PRO A 19 2.65 -23.50 12.60
N SER A 20 1.85 -22.56 13.11
CA SER A 20 2.22 -21.15 13.27
C SER A 20 1.55 -20.59 14.53
N ASN A 21 2.14 -20.88 15.69
CA ASN A 21 1.50 -20.68 17.00
C ASN A 21 1.11 -19.23 17.33
N LYS A 22 1.79 -18.25 16.72
CA LYS A 22 1.53 -16.82 16.92
C LYS A 22 0.64 -16.19 15.82
N ASP A 23 0.45 -16.89 14.71
CA ASP A 23 -0.34 -16.44 13.56
C ASP A 23 -0.92 -17.66 12.83
N TRP A 24 -2.06 -18.15 13.31
CA TRP A 24 -2.70 -19.36 12.75
C TRP A 24 -3.03 -19.22 11.27
N ARG A 25 -3.38 -18.00 10.82
CA ARG A 25 -3.67 -17.74 9.40
C ARG A 25 -2.39 -17.82 8.57
N GLY A 26 -1.28 -17.28 9.06
CA GLY A 26 0.04 -17.39 8.42
C GLY A 26 0.61 -18.81 8.34
N GLY A 27 0.04 -19.77 9.08
CA GLY A 27 0.39 -21.19 8.96
C GLY A 27 -0.25 -21.92 7.78
N ARG A 28 -1.22 -21.29 7.08
CA ARG A 28 -1.89 -21.90 5.92
C ARG A 28 -1.00 -21.82 4.67
N GLY A 29 -1.11 -22.81 3.80
CA GLY A 29 -0.36 -22.89 2.54
C GLY A 29 -0.59 -21.66 1.65
N VAL A 30 0.47 -20.93 1.33
CA VAL A 30 0.37 -19.60 0.71
C VAL A 30 -0.15 -19.62 -0.73
N ASN A 31 0.20 -20.65 -1.51
CA ASN A 31 -0.06 -20.66 -2.95
C ASN A 31 -1.55 -20.75 -3.33
N ASN A 32 -2.42 -21.10 -2.38
CA ASN A 32 -3.86 -21.30 -2.63
C ASN A 32 -4.76 -20.47 -1.71
N ASN A 33 -4.22 -19.45 -1.03
CA ASN A 33 -4.97 -18.66 -0.07
C ASN A 33 -4.75 -17.15 -0.25
N ILE A 34 -5.81 -16.39 -0.01
CA ILE A 34 -5.71 -14.99 0.41
C ILE A 34 -5.67 -15.03 1.94
N ILE A 35 -4.55 -14.63 2.54
CA ILE A 35 -4.32 -14.77 3.98
C ILE A 35 -4.38 -13.39 4.64
N PRO A 36 -5.46 -13.07 5.39
CA PRO A 36 -5.49 -11.82 6.13
C PRO A 36 -4.48 -11.85 7.27
N SER A 37 -3.76 -10.76 7.48
CA SER A 37 -2.72 -10.60 8.49
C SER A 37 -2.82 -9.23 9.16
N SER A 38 -2.31 -9.12 10.38
CA SER A 38 -2.14 -7.82 11.04
C SER A 38 -0.87 -7.14 10.53
N THR A 39 -0.86 -5.80 10.55
CA THR A 39 0.34 -5.01 10.22
C THR A 39 0.48 -3.82 11.16
N GLY A 40 1.70 -3.53 11.57
CA GLY A 40 2.06 -2.34 12.34
C GLY A 40 2.33 -1.11 11.48
N ALA A 41 2.41 -1.25 10.15
CA ALA A 41 2.91 -0.20 9.25
C ALA A 41 2.12 1.12 9.37
N ALA A 42 0.79 1.05 9.30
CA ALA A 42 -0.07 2.24 9.43
C ALA A 42 0.10 2.94 10.79
N LYS A 43 0.27 2.18 11.88
CA LYS A 43 0.52 2.74 13.21
C LYS A 43 1.93 3.34 13.30
N ALA A 44 2.91 2.75 12.63
CA ALA A 44 4.29 3.22 12.60
C ALA A 44 4.44 4.58 11.88
N VAL A 45 3.56 4.91 10.93
CA VAL A 45 3.51 6.26 10.32
C VAL A 45 3.40 7.34 11.40
N GLY A 46 2.63 7.11 12.46
CA GLY A 46 2.50 8.03 13.59
C GLY A 46 3.79 8.30 14.37
N LYS A 47 4.80 7.44 14.24
CA LYS A 47 6.13 7.64 14.85
C LYS A 47 7.01 8.57 14.03
N VAL A 48 6.92 8.50 12.70
CA VAL A 48 7.75 9.29 11.77
C VAL A 48 7.07 10.59 11.34
N ILE A 49 5.73 10.64 11.38
CA ILE A 49 4.92 11.84 11.18
C ILE A 49 4.03 12.00 12.43
N PRO A 50 4.52 12.66 13.49
CA PRO A 50 3.82 12.74 14.78
C PRO A 50 2.39 13.29 14.71
N SER A 51 2.10 14.20 13.77
CA SER A 51 0.76 14.77 13.55
C SER A 51 -0.27 13.75 13.04
N LEU A 52 0.18 12.58 12.56
CA LEU A 52 -0.64 11.46 12.11
C LEU A 52 -0.78 10.34 13.16
N ASN A 53 -0.17 10.51 14.35
CA ASN A 53 -0.25 9.50 15.40
C ASN A 53 -1.69 9.24 15.82
N GLY A 54 -2.07 7.95 15.88
CA GLY A 54 -3.44 7.52 16.17
C GLY A 54 -4.46 7.76 15.04
N LYS A 55 -4.09 8.42 13.93
CA LYS A 55 -5.02 8.69 12.81
C LYS A 55 -5.04 7.61 11.73
N LEU A 56 -4.11 6.66 11.80
CA LEU A 56 -3.91 5.58 10.83
C LEU A 56 -3.88 4.21 11.51
N THR A 57 -4.62 3.26 10.95
CA THR A 57 -4.50 1.84 11.26
C THR A 57 -4.80 1.03 10.00
N GLY A 58 -4.49 -0.26 10.01
CA GLY A 58 -4.68 -1.09 8.83
C GLY A 58 -4.47 -2.58 9.08
N LEU A 59 -4.62 -3.34 8.00
CA LEU A 59 -4.40 -4.77 7.93
C LEU A 59 -3.72 -5.13 6.61
N ALA A 60 -3.37 -6.40 6.43
CA ALA A 60 -2.77 -6.91 5.20
C ALA A 60 -3.56 -8.11 4.67
N PHE A 61 -3.48 -8.34 3.36
CA PHE A 61 -3.87 -9.57 2.70
C PHE A 61 -2.66 -10.11 1.96
N ARG A 62 -2.12 -11.25 2.41
CA ARG A 62 -1.02 -11.90 1.71
C ARG A 62 -1.58 -12.75 0.57
N VAL A 63 -1.02 -12.62 -0.63
CA VAL A 63 -1.51 -13.27 -1.85
C VAL A 63 -0.40 -14.04 -2.59
N PRO A 64 -0.74 -14.97 -3.49
CA PRO A 64 0.23 -15.84 -4.18
C PRO A 64 1.06 -15.16 -5.29
N THR A 65 1.67 -14.00 -5.00
CA THR A 65 2.70 -13.39 -5.84
C THR A 65 4.07 -13.52 -5.16
N SER A 66 5.12 -13.64 -5.97
CA SER A 66 6.49 -13.85 -5.48
C SER A 66 7.11 -12.58 -4.91
N ASP A 67 6.76 -11.43 -5.47
CA ASP A 67 7.30 -10.13 -5.13
C ASP A 67 6.33 -9.02 -5.52
N VAL A 68 6.62 -7.80 -5.08
CA VAL A 68 5.81 -6.59 -5.27
C VAL A 68 4.47 -6.63 -4.56
N SER A 69 4.17 -5.55 -3.88
CA SER A 69 2.97 -5.35 -3.09
C SER A 69 2.33 -4.00 -3.41
N VAL A 70 1.12 -3.78 -2.89
CA VAL A 70 0.38 -2.55 -3.13
C VAL A 70 -0.34 -2.09 -1.89
N VAL A 71 -0.22 -0.80 -1.60
CA VAL A 71 -1.00 -0.11 -0.58
C VAL A 71 -2.32 0.38 -1.19
N ASP A 72 -3.40 0.08 -0.49
CA ASP A 72 -4.73 0.66 -0.66
C ASP A 72 -5.03 1.52 0.57
N LEU A 73 -4.98 2.84 0.42
CA LEU A 73 -5.23 3.80 1.49
C LEU A 73 -6.57 4.52 1.27
N VAL A 74 -7.51 4.28 2.18
CA VAL A 74 -8.77 5.01 2.23
C VAL A 74 -8.68 6.13 3.27
N ALA A 75 -8.74 7.37 2.81
CA ALA A 75 -8.51 8.55 3.61
C ALA A 75 -9.70 9.53 3.58
N ARG A 76 -9.94 10.14 4.74
CA ARG A 76 -10.72 11.38 4.84
C ARG A 76 -9.74 12.55 4.86
N ILE A 77 -9.90 13.50 3.96
CA ILE A 77 -9.05 14.70 3.89
C ILE A 77 -9.80 15.91 4.44
N GLU A 78 -9.10 16.76 5.19
CA GLU A 78 -9.68 17.91 5.88
C GLU A 78 -10.05 19.03 4.89
N LYS A 79 -9.11 19.41 4.03
CA LYS A 79 -9.37 20.33 2.92
C LYS A 79 -9.96 19.54 1.75
N GLU A 80 -11.08 20.04 1.22
CA GLU A 80 -11.66 19.50 -0.01
C GLU A 80 -10.65 19.55 -1.16
N ALA A 81 -10.59 18.48 -1.95
CA ALA A 81 -9.82 18.41 -3.18
C ALA A 81 -10.53 17.51 -4.20
N SER A 82 -10.41 17.84 -5.47
CA SER A 82 -10.71 16.94 -6.59
C SER A 82 -9.60 15.90 -6.78
N TYR A 83 -9.92 14.79 -7.44
CA TYR A 83 -8.93 13.76 -7.72
C TYR A 83 -7.81 14.27 -8.64
N ASP A 84 -8.10 15.20 -9.53
CA ASP A 84 -7.08 15.85 -10.37
C ASP A 84 -6.12 16.72 -9.57
N GLU A 85 -6.61 17.46 -8.56
CA GLU A 85 -5.73 18.20 -7.62
C GLU A 85 -4.85 17.25 -6.80
N ILE A 86 -5.39 16.10 -6.37
CA ILE A 86 -4.62 15.07 -5.65
C ILE A 86 -3.53 14.49 -6.56
N LYS A 87 -3.87 14.12 -7.80
CA LYS A 87 -2.90 13.62 -8.80
C LYS A 87 -1.80 14.65 -9.06
N ALA A 88 -2.16 15.92 -9.23
CA ALA A 88 -1.21 17.00 -9.47
C ALA A 88 -0.22 17.17 -8.30
N ALA A 89 -0.72 17.17 -7.06
CA ALA A 89 0.13 17.29 -5.87
C ALA A 89 1.12 16.12 -5.72
N ILE A 90 0.68 14.88 -6.01
CA ILE A 90 1.55 13.70 -5.95
C ILE A 90 2.57 13.73 -7.09
N LYS A 91 2.15 14.10 -8.31
CA LYS A 91 3.05 14.23 -9.47
C LYS A 91 4.13 15.28 -9.24
N GLU A 92 3.78 16.42 -8.64
CA GLU A 92 4.73 17.46 -8.25
C GLU A 92 5.77 16.94 -7.23
N ALA A 93 5.30 16.25 -6.18
CA ALA A 93 6.15 15.64 -5.17
C ALA A 93 7.09 14.55 -5.73
N ALA A 94 6.63 13.79 -6.72
CA ALA A 94 7.44 12.78 -7.41
C ALA A 94 8.48 13.40 -8.36
N SER A 95 8.15 14.54 -8.97
CA SER A 95 8.99 15.15 -10.01
C SER A 95 10.16 15.98 -9.46
N SER A 96 10.03 16.51 -8.24
CA SER A 96 11.00 17.44 -7.67
C SER A 96 11.05 17.39 -6.14
N GLY A 97 12.08 18.01 -5.56
CA GLY A 97 12.22 18.12 -4.11
C GLY A 97 12.69 16.81 -3.45
N PRO A 98 12.49 16.68 -2.12
CA PRO A 98 13.10 15.61 -1.33
C PRO A 98 12.51 14.22 -1.56
N LEU A 99 11.37 14.13 -2.24
CA LEU A 99 10.67 12.87 -2.52
C LEU A 99 10.97 12.31 -3.91
N LYS A 100 11.72 13.03 -4.75
CA LYS A 100 12.12 12.57 -6.07
C LYS A 100 12.97 11.29 -5.97
N GLY A 101 12.53 10.23 -6.65
CA GLY A 101 13.18 8.90 -6.63
C GLY A 101 12.84 8.06 -5.39
N VAL A 102 12.11 8.63 -4.42
CA VAL A 102 11.50 7.89 -3.31
C VAL A 102 10.03 7.62 -3.63
N ILE A 103 9.35 8.63 -4.16
CA ILE A 103 7.99 8.54 -4.69
C ILE A 103 8.06 8.69 -6.20
N GLU A 104 7.34 7.83 -6.89
CA GLU A 104 7.10 7.93 -8.33
C GLU A 104 5.61 7.96 -8.64
N TYR A 105 5.27 8.25 -9.89
CA TYR A 105 3.93 8.53 -10.35
C TYR A 105 3.72 7.88 -11.72
N THR A 106 2.64 7.12 -11.88
CA THR A 106 2.27 6.51 -13.17
C THR A 106 0.81 6.75 -13.51
N GLU A 107 0.56 6.91 -14.81
CA GLU A 107 -0.77 6.91 -15.45
C GLU A 107 -0.90 5.71 -16.41
N ASP A 108 0.04 4.78 -16.41
CA ASP A 108 0.02 3.63 -17.32
C ASP A 108 -0.90 2.51 -16.80
N ALA A 109 -1.22 1.55 -17.66
CA ALA A 109 -2.01 0.37 -17.28
C ALA A 109 -1.10 -0.72 -16.70
N VAL A 110 -0.52 -0.43 -15.53
CA VAL A 110 0.49 -1.26 -14.85
C VAL A 110 -0.10 -2.42 -14.06
N VAL A 111 0.73 -3.43 -13.81
CA VAL A 111 0.48 -4.53 -12.88
C VAL A 111 1.72 -4.79 -12.00
N SER A 112 1.62 -5.67 -11.01
CA SER A 112 2.69 -5.87 -10.01
C SER A 112 4.05 -6.22 -10.62
N THR A 113 4.09 -7.05 -11.67
CA THR A 113 5.35 -7.49 -12.28
C THR A 113 6.13 -6.38 -12.96
N ASP A 114 5.48 -5.26 -13.29
CA ASP A 114 6.15 -4.09 -13.90
C ASP A 114 7.07 -3.36 -12.90
N PHE A 115 6.94 -3.67 -11.60
CA PHE A 115 7.70 -3.03 -10.52
C PHE A 115 8.76 -3.94 -9.90
N VAL A 116 9.00 -5.14 -10.43
CA VAL A 116 10.04 -6.03 -9.90
C VAL A 116 11.43 -5.42 -10.10
N GLY A 117 12.20 -5.29 -9.01
CA GLY A 117 13.49 -4.62 -8.97
C GLY A 117 13.40 -3.09 -9.00
N HIS A 118 12.21 -2.51 -8.86
CA HIS A 118 12.02 -1.07 -8.92
C HIS A 118 12.47 -0.39 -7.61
N SER A 119 13.30 0.64 -7.70
CA SER A 119 13.97 1.21 -6.51
C SER A 119 13.12 2.21 -5.70
N ALA A 120 12.08 2.77 -6.30
CA ALA A 120 11.20 3.73 -5.61
C ALA A 120 10.44 3.05 -4.47
N SER A 121 10.38 3.72 -3.32
CA SER A 121 9.66 3.20 -2.14
C SER A 121 8.15 3.22 -2.28
N SER A 122 7.60 3.99 -3.21
CA SER A 122 6.16 4.16 -3.41
C SER A 122 5.86 4.70 -4.81
N ILE A 123 5.18 3.94 -5.64
CA ILE A 123 4.78 4.35 -6.99
C ILE A 123 3.27 4.55 -7.03
N PHE A 124 2.83 5.81 -7.07
CA PHE A 124 1.41 6.17 -7.07
C PHE A 124 0.75 5.81 -8.41
N ASP A 125 -0.31 5.02 -8.34
CA ASP A 125 -1.13 4.61 -9.48
C ASP A 125 -2.33 5.54 -9.63
N ALA A 126 -2.23 6.46 -10.59
CA ALA A 126 -3.21 7.51 -10.81
C ALA A 126 -4.50 7.01 -11.48
N LYS A 127 -4.50 5.80 -12.07
CA LYS A 127 -5.68 5.21 -12.72
C LYS A 127 -6.40 4.22 -11.81
N ALA A 128 -5.72 3.62 -10.85
CA ALA A 128 -6.31 2.67 -9.91
C ALA A 128 -6.96 3.32 -8.68
N GLY A 129 -6.56 4.54 -8.31
CA GLY A 129 -7.23 5.29 -7.24
C GLY A 129 -8.62 5.76 -7.65
N ILE A 130 -9.48 5.98 -6.64
CA ILE A 130 -10.88 6.38 -6.87
C ILE A 130 -11.36 7.31 -5.76
N GLN A 131 -12.07 8.37 -6.15
CA GLN A 131 -12.64 9.34 -5.22
C GLN A 131 -14.16 9.18 -5.13
N LEU A 132 -14.69 9.08 -3.91
CA LEU A 132 -16.13 9.05 -3.69
C LEU A 132 -16.73 10.47 -3.66
N ASN A 133 -16.05 11.37 -2.94
CA ASN A 133 -16.39 12.78 -2.85
C ASN A 133 -15.15 13.61 -2.49
N LYS A 134 -15.29 14.94 -2.43
CA LYS A 134 -14.19 15.89 -2.24
C LYS A 134 -13.38 15.70 -0.94
N ASN A 135 -13.87 14.96 0.05
CA ASN A 135 -13.17 14.68 1.31
C ASN A 135 -12.91 13.20 1.56
N PHE A 136 -13.29 12.30 0.65
CA PHE A 136 -13.14 10.85 0.85
C PHE A 136 -12.62 10.16 -0.40
N VAL A 137 -11.41 9.61 -0.29
CA VAL A 137 -10.65 9.10 -1.43
C VAL A 137 -9.95 7.79 -1.07
N LYS A 138 -9.83 6.93 -2.07
CA LYS A 138 -8.95 5.76 -2.07
C LYS A 138 -7.75 6.05 -2.97
N LEU A 139 -6.54 5.90 -2.42
CA LEU A 139 -5.27 6.04 -3.13
C LEU A 139 -4.59 4.68 -3.23
N VAL A 140 -3.99 4.40 -4.38
CA VAL A 140 -3.27 3.15 -4.67
C VAL A 140 -1.81 3.47 -4.91
N SER A 141 -0.91 2.71 -4.29
CA SER A 141 0.53 2.89 -4.46
C SER A 141 1.28 1.56 -4.41
N TRP A 142 2.05 1.27 -5.45
CA TRP A 142 2.87 0.07 -5.57
C TRP A 142 4.20 0.22 -4.84
N TYR A 143 4.78 -0.91 -4.44
CA TYR A 143 6.15 -1.00 -3.95
C TYR A 143 6.67 -2.41 -4.16
N ASP A 144 7.94 -2.53 -4.49
CA ASP A 144 8.68 -3.80 -4.39
C ASP A 144 8.96 -4.10 -2.90
#